data_AF-A0A7W4H402-F1
#
_entry.id   AF-A0A7W4H402-F1
#
_cell.length_a   1.000
_cell.length_b   1.000
_cell.length_c   1.000
_cell.angle_alpha   90.00
_cell.angle_beta   90.00
_cell.angle_gamma   90.00
#
_symmetry.space_group_name_H-M   'P 1'
#
loop_
_entity.id
_entity.type
_entity.pdbx_description
1 polymer ?
#
loop_
_entity_poly.entity_id
_entity_poly.type
_entity_poly.pdbx_seq_one_letter_code
_entity_poly.pdbx_strand_id
1 'polypeptide(L)'
;MIEYTIRLERSNNVRGIQAASSLGTDSVNGMLSIAGVEQPEILRETDEFVDLTYRWSGASKFWETDEYLAKFGVRRVWPDPVR
;
A
#
# COMPACT_ATOMS: atom_id res chain seq x y z
N MET A 1 19.23 -7.14 0.39
CA MET A 1 17.97 -6.45 0.06
C MET A 1 16.85 -7.41 0.41
N ILE A 2 15.90 -7.01 1.25
CA ILE A 2 14.84 -7.91 1.73
C ILE A 2 13.56 -7.55 0.98
N GLU A 3 12.88 -8.57 0.49
CA GLU A 3 11.58 -8.45 -0.16
C GLU A 3 10.48 -8.65 0.90
N TYR A 4 9.47 -7.78 0.84
CA TYR A 4 8.35 -7.77 1.76
C TYR A 4 7.05 -7.86 0.98
N THR A 5 6.03 -8.43 1.60
CA THR A 5 4.66 -8.43 1.06
C THR A 5 3.78 -7.58 1.95
N ILE A 6 2.89 -6.80 1.33
CA ILE A 6 1.89 -5.99 2.00
C ILE A 6 0.54 -6.17 1.32
N ARG A 7 -0.51 -6.21 2.14
CA ARG A 7 -1.89 -6.11 1.66
C ARG A 7 -2.39 -4.69 1.86
N LEU A 8 -2.93 -4.09 0.80
CA LEU A 8 -3.53 -2.76 0.81
C LEU A 8 -5.01 -2.84 0.44
N GLU A 9 -5.82 -1.98 1.03
CA GLU A 9 -7.23 -1.82 0.71
C GLU A 9 -7.63 -0.34 0.63
N ARG A 10 -8.79 -0.05 0.07
CA ARG A 10 -9.35 1.31 0.04
C ARG A 10 -9.52 1.83 1.47
N SER A 11 -9.00 3.03 1.73
CA SER A 11 -9.28 3.72 2.98
C SER A 11 -10.72 4.25 2.96
N ASN A 12 -11.55 3.78 3.90
CA ASN A 12 -12.96 4.20 4.05
C ASN A 12 -13.16 5.71 4.27
N ASN A 13 -12.08 6.46 4.54
CA ASN A 13 -12.12 7.92 4.74
C ASN A 13 -12.06 8.73 3.43
N VAL A 14 -11.89 8.09 2.27
CA VAL A 14 -11.77 8.77 0.98
C VAL A 14 -13.15 8.81 0.31
N ARG A 15 -14.10 9.50 0.93
CA ARG A 15 -15.37 9.82 0.30
C ARG A 15 -15.13 10.93 -0.73
N GLY A 16 -14.82 10.57 -1.97
CA GLY A 16 -15.27 11.42 -3.08
C GLY A 16 -14.51 11.54 -4.38
N ILE A 17 -13.28 11.02 -4.59
CA ILE A 17 -12.53 11.46 -5.80
C ILE A 17 -11.84 10.36 -6.65
N GLN A 18 -11.61 9.13 -6.17
CA GLN A 18 -10.86 8.13 -6.98
C GLN A 18 -11.73 7.11 -7.75
N ALA A 19 -12.88 7.55 -8.29
CA ALA A 19 -13.75 6.68 -9.09
C ALA A 19 -13.17 6.30 -10.47
N ALA A 20 -11.98 6.80 -10.84
CA ALA A 20 -11.37 6.57 -12.15
C ALA A 20 -10.10 5.70 -12.13
N SER A 21 -9.47 5.48 -10.97
CA SER A 21 -8.21 4.72 -10.82
C SER A 21 -8.47 3.34 -10.22
N SER A 22 -7.80 2.30 -10.72
CA SER A 22 -7.86 0.96 -10.12
C SER A 22 -7.18 0.96 -8.74
N LEU A 23 -7.64 0.09 -7.84
CA LEU A 23 -7.05 -0.07 -6.52
C LEU A 23 -5.56 -0.43 -6.61
N GLY A 24 -5.18 -1.24 -7.61
CA GLY A 24 -3.79 -1.56 -7.90
C GLY A 24 -2.95 -0.33 -8.22
N THR A 25 -3.46 0.58 -9.05
CA THR A 25 -2.74 1.83 -9.41
C THR A 25 -2.53 2.72 -8.20
N ASP A 26 -3.58 2.95 -7.41
CA ASP A 26 -3.50 3.76 -6.18
C ASP A 26 -2.55 3.13 -5.15
N SER A 27 -2.56 1.80 -5.06
CA SER A 27 -1.68 1.03 -4.18
C SER A 27 -0.21 1.12 -4.57
N VAL A 28 0.12 0.95 -5.86
CA VAL A 28 1.49 1.09 -6.38
C VAL A 28 2.01 2.51 -6.17
N ASN A 29 1.19 3.52 -6.48
CA ASN A 29 1.56 4.92 -6.28
C ASN A 29 1.77 5.26 -4.79
N GLY A 30 0.90 4.73 -3.92
CA GLY A 30 1.07 4.83 -2.47
C GLY A 30 2.40 4.25 -2.01
N MET A 31 2.74 3.05 -2.48
CA MET A 31 4.00 2.39 -2.16
C MET A 31 5.22 3.17 -2.66
N LEU A 32 5.20 3.64 -3.92
CA LEU A 32 6.28 4.45 -4.51
C LEU A 32 6.50 5.78 -3.79
N SER A 33 5.48 6.32 -3.11
CA SER A 33 5.60 7.55 -2.34
C SER A 33 6.34 7.37 -1.01
N ILE A 34 6.51 6.13 -0.54
CA ILE A 34 7.20 5.82 0.72
C ILE A 34 8.71 5.82 0.46
N ALA A 35 9.43 6.67 1.20
CA ALA A 35 10.88 6.74 1.11
C ALA A 35 11.55 5.40 1.45
N GLY A 36 12.30 4.86 0.48
CA GLY A 36 13.03 3.60 0.61
C GLY A 36 12.26 2.36 0.16
N VAL A 37 11.01 2.51 -0.32
CA VAL A 37 10.32 1.46 -1.07
C VAL A 37 10.80 1.49 -2.52
N GLU A 38 11.17 0.32 -3.03
CA GLU A 38 11.62 0.13 -4.40
C GLU A 38 10.86 -1.04 -5.03
N GLN A 39 10.61 -0.93 -6.33
CA GLN A 39 10.03 -2.01 -7.15
C GLN A 39 8.73 -2.62 -6.56
N PRO A 40 7.69 -1.83 -6.25
CA PRO A 40 6.41 -2.40 -5.87
C PRO A 40 5.76 -3.12 -7.06
N GLU A 41 5.42 -4.38 -6.88
CA GLU A 41 4.79 -5.22 -7.88
C GLU A 41 3.48 -5.81 -7.35
N ILE A 42 2.43 -5.79 -8.16
CA ILE A 42 1.13 -6.37 -7.79
C ILE A 42 1.22 -7.89 -7.96
N LEU A 43 1.06 -8.62 -6.86
CA LEU A 43 0.88 -10.07 -6.90
C LEU A 43 -0.55 -10.46 -7.23
N ARG A 44 -1.50 -9.73 -6.63
CA ARG A 44 -2.93 -10.02 -6.74
C ARG A 44 -3.73 -8.73 -6.55
N GLU A 45 -4.70 -8.51 -7.43
CA GLU A 45 -5.68 -7.43 -7.30
C GLU A 45 -7.09 -8.02 -7.27
N THR A 46 -7.90 -7.49 -6.36
CA THR A 46 -9.34 -7.76 -6.23
C THR A 46 -10.06 -6.43 -6.01
N ASP A 47 -11.39 -6.42 -6.06
CA ASP A 47 -12.18 -5.22 -5.78
C ASP A 47 -12.02 -4.70 -4.34
N GLU A 48 -11.61 -5.58 -3.41
CA GLU A 48 -11.53 -5.27 -1.98
C GLU A 48 -10.08 -4.99 -1.53
N PHE A 49 -9.11 -5.73 -2.06
CA PHE A 49 -7.72 -5.65 -1.64
C PHE A 49 -6.73 -5.89 -2.78
N VAL A 50 -5.50 -5.41 -2.58
CA VAL A 50 -4.34 -5.66 -3.43
C VAL A 50 -3.21 -6.19 -2.58
N ASP A 51 -2.61 -7.31 -3.00
CA ASP A 51 -1.38 -7.83 -2.44
C ASP A 51 -0.20 -7.36 -3.32
N LEU A 52 0.78 -6.71 -2.71
CA LEU A 52 2.00 -6.27 -3.39
C LEU A 52 3.25 -6.84 -2.74
N THR A 53 4.26 -7.12 -3.56
CA THR A 53 5.65 -7.23 -3.12
C THR A 53 6.35 -5.90 -3.29
N TYR A 54 7.34 -5.65 -2.44
CA TYR A 54 8.21 -4.50 -2.57
C TYR A 54 9.55 -4.78 -1.91
N ARG A 55 10.57 -4.03 -2.34
CA ARG A 55 11.89 -4.03 -1.71
C ARG A 55 12.00 -2.83 -0.81
N TRP A 56 12.60 -3.01 0.36
CA TRP A 56 12.83 -1.92 1.29
C TRP A 56 14.32 -1.75 1.57
N SER A 57 14.81 -0.52 1.40
CA SER A 57 16.21 -0.17 1.63
C SER A 57 16.53 0.12 3.11
N GLY A 58 15.52 0.18 3.98
CA GLY A 58 15.71 0.26 5.44
C GLY A 58 16.06 1.65 6.01
N ALA A 59 16.14 2.68 5.17
CA ALA A 59 16.68 4.00 5.57
C ALA A 59 15.68 4.94 6.27
N SER A 60 14.37 4.63 6.29
CA SER A 60 13.32 5.56 6.74
C SER A 60 12.42 4.98 7.83
N LYS A 61 11.84 5.84 8.68
CA LYS A 61 10.93 5.46 9.77
C LYS A 61 9.65 4.84 9.21
N PHE A 62 9.46 3.55 9.45
CA PHE A 62 8.29 2.73 9.08
C PHE A 62 6.94 3.27 9.62
N TRP A 63 6.94 4.18 10.59
CA TRP A 63 5.73 4.81 11.17
C TRP A 63 4.99 5.72 10.19
N GLU A 64 5.68 6.35 9.23
CA GLU A 64 5.04 7.29 8.29
C GLU A 64 4.33 6.60 7.12
N THR A 65 4.52 5.29 6.95
CA THR A 65 3.94 4.50 5.85
C THR A 65 2.43 4.70 5.72
N ASP A 66 1.70 4.77 6.84
CA ASP A 66 0.25 4.95 6.81
C ASP A 66 -0.16 6.36 6.31
N GLU A 67 0.63 7.40 6.60
CA GLU A 67 0.38 8.77 6.12
C GLU A 67 0.61 8.91 4.61
N TYR A 68 1.63 8.23 4.09
CA TYR A 68 1.89 8.17 2.65
C TYR A 68 0.76 7.46 1.92
N LEU A 69 0.37 6.27 2.41
CA LEU A 69 -0.72 5.47 1.84
C LEU A 69 -2.06 6.22 1.86
N ALA A 70 -2.36 6.93 2.96
CA ALA A 70 -3.60 7.69 3.11
C ALA A 70 -3.77 8.80 2.06
N LYS A 71 -2.68 9.40 1.56
CA LYS A 71 -2.72 10.41 0.47
C LYS A 71 -3.24 9.84 -0.84
N PHE A 72 -3.02 8.53 -1.06
CA PHE A 72 -3.50 7.80 -2.23
C PHE A 72 -4.79 7.06 -1.96
N GLY A 73 -5.38 7.27 -0.78
CA GLY A 73 -6.65 6.66 -0.41
C GLY A 73 -6.58 5.17 -0.17
N VAL A 74 -5.40 4.65 0.14
CA VAL A 74 -5.17 3.25 0.50
C VAL A 74 -4.69 3.15 1.93
N ARG A 75 -4.87 1.98 2.55
CA ARG A 75 -4.34 1.67 3.89
C ARG A 75 -3.81 0.25 3.93
N ARG A 76 -2.85 -0.01 4.82
CA ARG A 76 -2.39 -1.38 5.06
C ARG A 76 -3.44 -2.19 5.79
N VAL A 77 -3.57 -3.44 5.39
CA VAL A 77 -4.28 -4.47 6.13
C VAL A 77 -3.25 -5.24 6.91
N TRP A 78 -3.30 -5.10 8.24
CA TRP A 78 -2.53 -5.97 9.10
C TRP A 78 -3.16 -7.36 9.09
N PRO A 79 -2.37 -8.44 8.94
CA PRO A 79 -2.89 -9.75 9.26
C PRO A 79 -3.37 -9.68 10.71
N ASP A 80 -4.64 -10.00 10.92
CA ASP A 80 -5.22 -10.07 12.27
C ASP A 80 -4.26 -10.90 13.12
N PRO A 81 -3.73 -10.38 14.24
CA PRO A 81 -2.92 -11.19 15.13
C PRO A 81 -3.83 -12.34 15.56
N VAL A 82 -3.53 -13.54 15.06
CA VAL A 82 -4.23 -14.78 15.39
C VAL A 82 -4.44 -14.80 16.89
N ARG A 83 -5.72 -14.67 17.30
CA ARG A 83 -6.16 -14.72 18.69
C ARG A 83 -5.86 -16.09 19.30
#